data_AF-A0A1E1WFC0-F1
#
_entry.id   AF-A0A1E1WFC0-F1
#
_cell.length_a   1.000
_cell.length_b   1.000
_cell.length_c   1.000
_cell.angle_alpha   90.00
_cell.angle_beta   90.00
_cell.angle_gamma   90.00
#
_symmetry.space_group_name_H-M   'P 1'
#
loop_
_entity.id
_entity.type
_entity.pdbx_description
1 polymer ?
#
loop_
_entity_poly.entity_id
_entity_poly.type
_entity_poly.pdbx_seq_one_letter_code
_entity_poly.pdbx_strand_id
1 'polypeptide(L)'
;MADDEKKRLEEAKKAKQAEIDRKRAEVRKRMEEASKAKKAKKGFMTPERKKKLRLLLRKKAAEELKKEQERKAAERRRIIEERCGKPKNIDDANEAMLKRIIQEYYDRMYV
;
A
#
# COMPACT_ATOMS: atom_id res chain seq x y z
N MET A 1 17.47 -26.15 21.51
CA MET A 1 17.27 -26.93 20.26
C MET A 1 16.50 -26.15 19.20
N ALA A 2 15.25 -25.70 19.43
CA ALA A 2 14.50 -24.94 18.43
C ALA A 2 15.07 -23.54 18.13
N ASP A 3 15.59 -22.84 19.15
CA ASP A 3 16.16 -21.51 18.98
C ASP A 3 17.51 -21.51 18.24
N ASP A 4 18.34 -22.54 18.44
CA ASP A 4 19.63 -22.68 17.75
C ASP A 4 19.46 -22.98 16.26
N GLU A 5 18.46 -23.77 15.91
CA GLU A 5 18.11 -24.08 14.52
C GLU A 5 17.57 -22.83 13.80
N LYS A 6 16.74 -22.03 14.49
CA LYS A 6 16.21 -20.77 13.98
C LYS A 6 17.33 -19.73 13.76
N LYS A 7 18.30 -19.67 14.68
CA LYS A 7 19.47 -18.78 14.58
C LYS A 7 20.38 -19.17 13.39
N ARG A 8 20.61 -20.46 13.18
CA ARG A 8 21.36 -20.98 12.01
C ARG A 8 20.64 -20.70 10.69
N LEU A 9 19.32 -20.81 10.64
CA LEU A 9 18.51 -20.48 9.46
C LEU A 9 18.56 -18.97 9.12
N GLU A 10 18.54 -18.09 10.11
CA GLU A 10 18.69 -16.65 9.89
C GLU A 10 20.11 -16.28 9.43
N GLU A 11 21.15 -16.86 10.03
CA GLU A 11 22.53 -16.66 9.60
C GLU A 11 22.76 -17.14 8.16
N ALA A 12 22.18 -18.28 7.79
CA ALA A 12 22.23 -18.79 6.41
C ALA A 12 21.50 -17.86 5.42
N LYS A 13 20.34 -17.29 5.81
CA LYS A 13 19.62 -16.29 4.98
C LYS A 13 20.42 -15.00 4.85
N LYS A 14 21.03 -14.52 5.92
CA LYS A 14 21.85 -13.30 5.95
C LYS A 14 23.11 -13.47 5.11
N ALA A 15 23.76 -14.63 5.16
CA ALA A 15 24.91 -14.97 4.33
C ALA A 15 24.54 -15.01 2.84
N LYS A 16 23.41 -15.66 2.49
CA LYS A 16 22.90 -15.68 1.11
C LYS A 16 22.55 -14.27 0.62
N GLN A 17 21.94 -13.44 1.46
CA GLN A 17 21.61 -12.07 1.11
C GLN A 17 22.88 -11.22 0.89
N ALA A 18 23.88 -11.37 1.76
CA ALA A 18 25.16 -10.68 1.62
C ALA A 18 25.92 -11.09 0.35
N GLU A 19 25.86 -12.37 -0.04
CA GLU A 19 26.44 -12.86 -1.29
C GLU A 19 25.73 -12.27 -2.52
N ILE A 20 24.40 -12.21 -2.49
CA ILE A 20 23.59 -11.58 -3.55
C ILE A 20 23.93 -10.09 -3.67
N ASP A 21 24.05 -9.38 -2.55
CA ASP A 21 24.34 -7.95 -2.55
C ASP A 21 25.79 -7.65 -2.97
N ARG A 22 26.75 -8.53 -2.64
CA ARG A 22 28.11 -8.48 -3.21
C ARG A 22 28.11 -8.68 -4.73
N LYS A 23 27.41 -9.70 -5.25
CA LYS A 23 27.30 -9.94 -6.70
C LYS A 23 26.64 -8.75 -7.41
N ARG A 24 25.61 -8.14 -6.81
CA ARG A 24 24.96 -6.93 -7.34
C ARG A 24 25.91 -5.72 -7.37
N ALA A 25 26.72 -5.53 -6.32
CA ALA A 25 27.69 -4.44 -6.24
C ALA A 25 28.81 -4.60 -7.28
N GLU A 26 29.31 -5.82 -7.48
CA GLU A 26 30.33 -6.13 -8.48
C GLU A 26 29.82 -5.88 -9.91
N VAL A 27 28.60 -6.35 -10.22
CA VAL A 27 27.95 -6.07 -11.51
C VAL A 27 27.75 -4.56 -11.72
N ARG A 28 27.38 -3.82 -10.67
CA ARG A 28 27.22 -2.36 -10.73
C ARG A 28 28.56 -1.66 -11.01
N LYS A 29 29.63 -2.09 -10.34
CA LYS A 29 30.98 -1.55 -10.53
C LYS A 29 31.50 -1.80 -11.96
N ARG A 30 31.35 -3.03 -12.46
CA ARG A 30 31.71 -3.41 -13.83
C ARG A 30 30.96 -2.59 -14.89
N MET A 31 29.68 -2.32 -14.66
CA MET A 31 28.88 -1.50 -15.57
C MET A 31 29.24 -0.01 -15.51
N GLU A 32 29.64 0.52 -14.35
CA GLU A 32 30.09 1.90 -14.19
C GLU A 32 31.45 2.14 -14.87
N GLU A 33 32.38 1.19 -14.73
CA GLU A 33 33.69 1.22 -15.39
C GLU A 33 33.55 1.14 -16.92
N ALA A 34 32.69 0.27 -17.45
CA ALA A 34 32.39 0.20 -18.88
C ALA A 34 31.70 1.46 -19.43
N SER A 35 30.92 2.16 -18.59
CA SER A 35 30.22 3.40 -18.97
C SER A 35 31.14 4.62 -18.95
N LYS A 36 32.20 4.63 -18.13
CA LYS A 36 33.20 5.71 -18.07
C LYS A 36 33.99 5.85 -19.37
N ALA A 37 34.20 4.76 -20.10
CA ALA A 37 34.93 4.74 -21.38
C ALA A 37 34.10 5.18 -22.61
N LYS A 38 32.76 5.26 -22.50
CA LYS A 38 31.84 5.62 -23.62
C LYS A 38 30.95 6.82 -23.29
N LYS A 39 31.52 7.81 -22.59
CA LYS A 39 30.82 8.94 -21.96
C LYS A 39 30.12 9.94 -22.88
N ALA A 40 30.16 9.81 -24.20
CA ALA A 40 29.59 10.87 -25.04
C ALA A 40 28.06 10.82 -25.19
N LYS A 41 27.41 9.68 -25.48
CA LYS A 41 25.96 9.68 -25.82
C LYS A 41 25.15 8.40 -25.49
N LYS A 42 25.74 7.35 -24.91
CA LYS A 42 25.00 6.11 -24.58
C LYS A 42 24.81 6.01 -23.07
N GLY A 43 23.64 6.44 -22.58
CA GLY A 43 23.26 6.29 -21.17
C GLY A 43 23.29 4.81 -20.72
N PHE A 44 23.48 4.60 -19.42
CA PHE A 44 23.58 3.28 -18.77
C PHE A 44 22.46 2.29 -19.15
N MET A 45 21.26 2.79 -19.45
CA MET A 45 20.14 1.98 -19.92
C MET A 45 19.88 2.19 -21.40
N THR A 46 19.54 1.10 -22.09
CA THR A 46 18.98 1.18 -23.44
C THR A 46 17.65 1.95 -23.43
N PRO A 47 17.29 2.65 -24.53
CA PRO A 47 16.04 3.40 -24.63
C PRO A 47 14.79 2.57 -24.29
N GLU A 48 14.75 1.31 -24.73
CA GLU A 48 13.66 0.38 -24.45
C GLU A 48 13.54 0.04 -22.96
N ARG A 49 14.67 -0.26 -22.30
CA ARG A 49 14.68 -0.53 -20.85
C ARG A 49 14.22 0.69 -20.06
N LYS A 50 14.63 1.90 -20.47
CA LYS A 50 14.19 3.15 -19.84
C LYS A 50 12.69 3.39 -20.04
N LYS A 51 12.14 3.06 -21.22
CA LYS A 51 10.69 3.11 -21.48
C LYS A 51 9.92 2.13 -20.59
N LYS A 52 10.41 0.89 -20.45
CA LYS A 52 9.80 -0.13 -19.57
C LYS A 52 9.84 0.29 -18.09
N LEU A 53 10.96 0.84 -17.62
CA LEU A 53 11.09 1.31 -16.24
C LEU A 53 10.10 2.43 -15.92
N ARG A 54 9.97 3.44 -16.78
CA ARG A 54 8.99 4.53 -16.58
C ARG A 54 7.56 4.02 -16.52
N LEU A 55 7.22 3.03 -17.36
CA LEU A 55 5.89 2.42 -17.33
C LEU A 55 5.62 1.73 -15.98
N LEU A 56 6.59 0.97 -15.46
CA LEU A 56 6.47 0.30 -14.17
C LEU A 56 6.31 1.29 -13.02
N LEU A 57 7.08 2.39 -13.03
CA LEU A 57 6.98 3.42 -12.00
C LEU A 57 5.60 4.11 -12.01
N ARG A 58 5.05 4.40 -13.20
CA ARG A 58 3.69 4.97 -13.32
C ARG A 58 2.62 4.00 -12.85
N LYS A 59 2.74 2.71 -13.20
CA LYS A 59 1.82 1.68 -12.73
C LYS A 59 1.85 1.57 -11.20
N LYS A 60 3.04 1.56 -10.60
CA LYS A 60 3.18 1.54 -9.14
C LYS A 60 2.57 2.78 -8.48
N ALA A 61 2.81 3.97 -9.03
CA ALA A 61 2.22 5.20 -8.52
C ALA A 61 0.68 5.18 -8.59
N ALA A 62 0.11 4.66 -9.69
CA ALA A 62 -1.34 4.52 -9.83
C ALA A 62 -1.93 3.50 -8.84
N GLU A 63 -1.22 2.40 -8.60
CA GLU A 63 -1.63 1.38 -7.62
C GLU A 63 -1.59 1.92 -6.18
N GLU A 64 -0.52 2.63 -5.81
CA GLU A 64 -0.40 3.26 -4.48
C GLU A 64 -1.49 4.33 -4.28
N LEU A 65 -1.78 5.15 -5.29
CA LEU A 65 -2.86 6.13 -5.24
C LEU A 65 -4.24 5.47 -5.04
N LYS A 66 -4.53 4.38 -5.76
CA LYS A 66 -5.79 3.65 -5.60
C LYS A 66 -5.92 3.04 -4.20
N LYS A 67 -4.83 2.48 -3.66
CA LYS A 67 -4.79 1.92 -2.31
C LYS A 67 -5.02 2.98 -1.23
N GLU A 68 -4.48 4.18 -1.42
CA GLU A 68 -4.72 5.31 -0.52
C GLU A 68 -6.18 5.79 -0.58
N GLN A 69 -6.77 5.86 -1.77
CA GLN A 69 -8.20 6.17 -1.94
C GLN A 69 -9.08 5.12 -1.25
N GLU A 70 -8.78 3.84 -1.40
CA GLU A 70 -9.50 2.75 -0.74
C GLU A 70 -9.40 2.83 0.78
N ARG A 71 -8.21 3.17 1.33
CA ARG A 71 -8.03 3.42 2.76
C ARG A 71 -8.87 4.59 3.25
N LYS A 72 -8.82 5.72 2.56
CA LYS A 72 -9.61 6.91 2.90
C LYS A 72 -11.12 6.64 2.80
N ALA A 73 -11.55 5.84 1.82
CA ALA A 73 -12.94 5.44 1.68
C ALA A 73 -13.39 4.49 2.81
N ALA A 74 -12.54 3.53 3.21
CA ALA A 74 -12.80 2.66 4.34
C ALA A 74 -12.87 3.44 5.67
N GLU A 75 -11.94 4.37 5.89
CA GLU A 75 -11.95 5.24 7.07
C GLU A 75 -13.20 6.12 7.09
N ARG A 76 -13.57 6.73 5.96
CA ARG A 76 -14.81 7.48 5.83
C ARG A 76 -16.03 6.62 6.15
N ARG A 77 -16.08 5.36 5.70
CA ARG A 77 -17.16 4.42 6.04
C ARG A 77 -17.19 4.13 7.54
N ARG A 78 -16.05 3.87 8.17
CA ARG A 78 -15.94 3.65 9.62
C ARG A 78 -16.44 4.85 10.42
N ILE A 79 -16.04 6.06 10.04
CA ILE A 79 -16.49 7.30 10.70
C ILE A 79 -18.00 7.49 10.55
N ILE A 80 -18.56 7.20 9.38
CA ILE A 80 -20.01 7.28 9.15
C ILE A 80 -20.74 6.26 10.03
N GLU A 81 -20.25 5.03 10.12
CA GLU A 81 -20.85 4.00 10.97
C GLU A 81 -20.80 4.37 12.45
N GLU A 82 -19.68 4.91 12.92
CA GLU A 82 -19.52 5.37 14.31
C GLU A 82 -20.42 6.56 14.64
N ARG A 83 -20.58 7.51 13.71
CA ARG A 83 -21.40 8.72 13.92
C ARG A 83 -22.90 8.46 13.76
N CYS A 84 -23.30 7.76 12.70
CA CYS A 84 -24.70 7.57 12.37
C CYS A 84 -25.31 6.35 13.10
N GLY A 85 -24.50 5.34 13.42
CA GLY A 85 -24.95 4.11 14.04
C GLY A 85 -25.76 3.21 13.10
N LYS A 86 -26.48 2.25 13.68
CA LYS A 86 -27.37 1.35 12.95
C LYS A 86 -28.72 2.04 12.67
N PRO A 87 -29.37 1.76 11.54
CA PRO A 87 -30.74 2.19 11.29
C PRO A 87 -31.67 1.70 12.40
N LYS A 88 -32.61 2.55 12.83
CA LYS A 88 -33.66 2.13 13.78
C LYS A 88 -34.60 1.13 13.09
N ASN A 89 -35.06 0.13 13.84
CA ASN A 89 -36.02 -0.86 13.33
C ASN A 89 -37.40 -0.19 13.15
N ILE A 90 -37.91 -0.20 11.92
CA ILE A 90 -39.20 0.38 11.52
C ILE A 90 -40.22 -0.73 11.25
N ASP A 91 -39.76 -1.94 10.91
CA ASP A 91 -40.61 -3.04 10.43
C ASP A 91 -41.48 -3.64 11.56
N ASP A 92 -40.95 -3.69 12.78
CA ASP A 92 -41.66 -4.20 13.96
C ASP A 92 -42.20 -3.08 14.88
N ALA A 93 -42.15 -1.82 14.43
CA ALA A 93 -42.45 -0.67 15.28
C ALA A 93 -43.96 -0.38 15.34
N ASN A 94 -44.49 -0.20 16.56
CA ASN A 94 -45.85 0.32 16.74
C ASN A 94 -45.93 1.83 16.46
N GLU A 95 -47.14 2.38 16.32
CA GLU A 95 -47.35 3.79 15.96
C GLU A 95 -46.71 4.78 16.95
N ALA A 96 -46.73 4.45 18.25
CA ALA A 96 -46.11 5.29 19.29
C ALA A 96 -44.58 5.27 19.19
N MET A 97 -43.99 4.11 18.89
CA MET A 97 -42.57 3.92 18.65
C MET A 97 -42.14 4.69 17.40
N LEU A 98 -42.95 4.65 16.33
CA LEU A 98 -42.71 5.37 15.09
C LEU A 98 -42.65 6.89 15.33
N LYS A 99 -43.61 7.46 16.07
CA LYS A 99 -43.64 8.89 16.42
C LYS A 99 -42.40 9.31 17.20
N ARG A 100 -41.94 8.49 18.16
CA ARG A 100 -40.71 8.75 18.92
C ARG A 100 -39.47 8.72 18.03
N ILE A 101 -39.37 7.73 17.14
CA ILE A 101 -38.25 7.60 16.19
C ILE A 101 -38.16 8.83 15.29
N ILE A 102 -39.29 9.29 14.74
CA ILE A 102 -39.34 10.48 13.89
C ILE A 102 -38.89 11.73 14.66
N GLN A 103 -39.38 11.92 15.88
CA GLN A 103 -38.99 13.06 16.71
C GLN A 103 -37.49 13.06 17.01
N GLU A 104 -36.91 11.92 17.38
CA GLU A 104 -35.48 11.82 17.65
C GLU A 104 -34.62 12.12 16.41
N TYR A 105 -35.05 11.72 15.21
CA TYR A 105 -34.36 12.07 13.96
C TYR A 105 -34.49 13.56 13.64
N TYR A 106 -35.65 14.16 13.90
CA TYR A 106 -35.87 15.59 13.71
C TYR A 106 -34.97 16.41 14.63
N ASP A 107 -34.95 16.08 15.93
CA ASP A 107 -34.12 16.76 16.92
C ASP A 107 -32.64 16.65 16.56
N ARG A 108 -32.15 15.46 16.18
CA ARG A 108 -30.74 15.27 15.78
C ARG A 108 -30.33 16.06 14.53
N MET A 109 -31.27 16.37 13.63
CA MET A 109 -31.00 17.06 12.37
C MET A 109 -31.08 18.58 12.47
N TYR A 110 -31.96 19.10 13.32
CA TYR A 110 -32.35 20.51 13.31
C TYR A 110 -32.21 21.24 14.66
N VAL A 111 -31.95 20.53 15.76
CA VAL A 111 -31.76 21.09 17.11
C VAL A 111 -30.33 20.84 17.57
#